data_AF-A0A928ZXW1-F1
#
_entry.id   AF-A0A928ZXW1-F1
#
_cell.length_a   1.000
_cell.length_b   1.000
_cell.length_c   1.000
_cell.angle_alpha   90.00
_cell.angle_beta   90.00
_cell.angle_gamma   90.00
#
_symmetry.space_group_name_H-M   'P 1'
#
loop_
_entity.id
_entity.type
_entity.pdbx_description
1 polymer ?
#
loop_
_entity_poly.entity_id
_entity_poly.type
_entity_poly.pdbx_seq_one_letter_code
_entity_poly.pdbx_strand_id
1 'polypeptide(L)' 'DQAIRNFQAMQGTIRTYTAHTLNAFKNMATANVDKVTLEFGIKVAGEGGVPYVTKGSAECNLKITVECSFPDQD' A
#
# COMPACT_ATOMS: atom_id res chain seq x y z
N ASP A 1 -4.31 23.93 2.09
CA ASP A 1 -3.24 23.13 2.72
C ASP A 1 -2.58 22.16 1.76
N GLN A 2 -1.25 22.24 1.61
CA GLN A 2 -0.46 21.27 0.83
C GLN A 2 -0.57 19.84 1.40
N ALA A 3 -0.69 19.72 2.73
CA ALA A 3 -0.87 18.45 3.42
C ALA A 3 -2.17 17.72 3.00
N ILE A 4 -3.28 18.44 2.81
CA ILE A 4 -4.56 17.84 2.39
C ILE A 4 -4.48 17.31 0.96
N ARG A 5 -3.83 18.05 0.05
CA ARG A 5 -3.62 17.61 -1.34
C ARG A 5 -2.73 16.36 -1.41
N ASN A 6 -1.64 16.34 -0.63
CA ASN A 6 -0.77 15.17 -0.53
C ASN A 6 -1.54 13.95 0.02
N PHE A 7 -2.38 14.16 1.03
CA PHE A 7 -3.20 13.09 1.60
C PHE A 7 -4.22 12.52 0.60
N GLN A 8 -4.88 13.37 -0.18
CA GLN A 8 -5.79 12.93 -1.25
C GLN A 8 -5.06 12.13 -2.34
N ALA A 9 -3.87 12.56 -2.74
CA ALA A 9 -3.05 11.82 -3.70
C ALA A 9 -2.67 10.43 -3.16
N MET A 10 -2.27 10.34 -1.89
CA MET A 10 -1.98 9.05 -1.23
C MET A 10 -3.21 8.15 -1.16
N GLN A 11 -4.40 8.69 -0.87
CA GLN A 11 -5.63 7.90 -0.87
C GLN A 11 -5.93 7.28 -2.23
N GLY A 12 -5.69 8.02 -3.32
CA GLY A 12 -5.81 7.48 -4.68
C GLY A 12 -4.88 6.29 -4.89
N THR A 13 -3.61 6.45 -4.53
CA THR A 13 -2.60 5.39 -4.62
C THR A 13 -2.97 4.15 -3.81
N ILE A 14 -3.38 4.33 -2.54
CA ILE A 14 -3.84 3.23 -1.66
C ILE A 14 -4.99 2.45 -2.31
N ARG A 15 -6.00 3.17 -2.84
CA ARG A 15 -7.17 2.55 -3.50
C ARG A 15 -6.76 1.78 -4.74
N THR A 16 -5.90 2.34 -5.58
CA THR A 16 -5.40 1.69 -6.80
C THR A 16 -4.65 0.40 -6.47
N TYR A 17 -3.68 0.44 -5.55
CA TYR A 17 -2.93 -0.77 -5.15
C TYR A 17 -3.85 -1.82 -4.54
N THR A 18 -4.80 -1.42 -3.70
CA THR A 18 -5.77 -2.34 -3.11
C THR A 18 -6.62 -3.01 -4.18
N ALA A 19 -7.18 -2.24 -5.12
CA ALA A 19 -8.02 -2.77 -6.20
C ALA A 19 -7.25 -3.74 -7.10
N HIS A 20 -6.03 -3.40 -7.50
CA HIS A 20 -5.19 -4.29 -8.31
C HIS A 20 -4.79 -5.56 -7.57
N THR A 21 -4.44 -5.46 -6.29
CA THR A 21 -4.09 -6.60 -5.44
C THR A 21 -5.28 -7.55 -5.30
N LEU A 22 -6.45 -7.04 -4.92
CA LEU A 22 -7.66 -7.85 -4.78
C LEU A 22 -8.07 -8.49 -6.12
N ASN A 23 -7.98 -7.76 -7.24
CA ASN A 23 -8.30 -8.31 -8.56
C ASN A 23 -7.32 -9.42 -8.98
N ALA A 24 -6.03 -9.30 -8.65
CA ALA A 24 -5.05 -10.35 -8.95
C ALA A 24 -5.36 -11.66 -8.21
N PHE A 25 -5.89 -11.55 -6.99
CA PHE A 25 -6.24 -12.72 -6.16
C PHE A 25 -7.66 -13.26 -6.39
N LYS A 26 -8.59 -12.44 -6.89
CA LYS A 26 -9.99 -12.84 -7.13
C LYS A 26 -10.16 -13.98 -8.15
N ASN A 27 -9.21 -14.14 -9.07
CA ASN A 27 -9.24 -15.18 -10.10
C ASN A 27 -8.18 -16.27 -9.87
N MET A 28 -7.67 -16.41 -8.64
CA MET A 28 -6.68 -17.44 -8.33
C MET A 28 -7.39 -18.80 -8.25
N ALA A 29 -7.38 -19.55 -9.35
CA ALA A 29 -8.09 -20.84 -9.47
C ALA A 29 -7.49 -21.98 -8.61
N THR A 30 -6.33 -21.76 -8.01
CA THR A 30 -5.54 -22.79 -7.32
C THR A 30 -5.71 -22.81 -5.81
N ALA A 31 -6.30 -21.78 -5.20
CA ALA A 31 -6.50 -21.71 -3.76
C ALA A 31 -7.62 -20.71 -3.41
N ASN A 32 -8.31 -20.94 -2.28
CA ASN A 32 -9.20 -19.96 -1.71
C ASN A 32 -8.38 -18.89 -1.00
N VAL A 33 -8.63 -17.63 -1.31
CA VAL A 33 -7.98 -16.49 -0.65
C VAL A 33 -8.85 -16.09 0.54
N ASP A 34 -8.39 -16.41 1.74
CA ASP A 34 -9.18 -16.23 2.97
C ASP A 34 -9.01 -14.82 3.54
N LYS A 35 -7.80 -14.27 3.45
CA LYS A 35 -7.50 -12.94 4.00
C LYS A 35 -6.39 -12.24 3.22
N VAL A 36 -6.63 -10.97 2.87
CA VAL A 36 -5.62 -10.08 2.28
C VAL A 36 -5.40 -8.92 3.25
N THR A 37 -4.16 -8.75 3.71
CA THR A 37 -3.74 -7.66 4.59
C THR A 37 -2.78 -6.74 3.84
N LEU A 38 -3.13 -5.45 3.72
CA LEU A 38 -2.28 -4.42 3.13
C LEU A 38 -1.84 -3.45 4.21
N GLU A 39 -0.54 -3.29 4.37
CA GLU A 39 0.07 -2.34 5.31
C GLU A 39 0.81 -1.26 4.53
N PHE A 40 0.43 0.00 4.78
CA PHE A 40 1.05 1.18 4.17
C PHE A 40 1.88 1.91 5.22
N GLY A 41 3.21 1.82 5.08
CA GLY A 41 4.16 2.59 5.88
C GLY A 41 4.48 3.90 5.19
N ILE A 42 4.12 5.02 5.81
CA ILE A 42 4.43 6.36 5.30
C ILE A 42 5.44 7.00 6.27
N LYS A 43 6.68 7.18 5.82
CA LYS A 43 7.67 7.96 6.57
C LYS A 43 7.71 9.37 5.99
N VAL A 44 7.31 10.35 6.80
CA VAL A 44 7.46 11.77 6.48
C VAL A 44 8.66 12.29 7.26
N ALA A 45 9.83 12.36 6.62
CA ALA A 45 11.02 12.97 7.22
C ALA A 45 11.06 14.46 6.86
N GLY A 46 11.10 15.32 7.88
CA GLY A 46 11.41 16.75 7.74
C GLY A 46 12.65 17.05 8.56
N GLU A 47 13.82 17.11 7.93
CA GLU A 47 15.04 17.56 8.60
C GLU A 47 15.03 19.10 8.65
N GLY A 48 14.89 19.65 9.86
CA GLY A 48 15.03 21.07 10.10
C GLY A 48 16.51 21.44 10.32
N GLY A 49 17.14 22.08 9.33
CA GLY A 49 18.47 22.68 9.51
C GLY A 49 18.97 23.50 8.32
N VAL A 50 19.00 24.84 8.49
CA VAL A 50 19.73 25.89 7.71
C VAL A 50 19.34 26.02 6.21
N PRO A 51 19.21 27.24 5.65
CA PRO A 51 18.12 27.54 4.75
C PRO A 51 18.35 27.07 3.30
N TYR A 52 17.23 26.79 2.64
CA TYR A 52 17.00 26.79 1.18
C TYR A 52 16.96 25.49 0.35
N VAL A 53 17.10 24.29 0.91
CA VAL A 53 16.73 23.09 0.13
C VAL A 53 16.08 22.03 1.02
N THR A 54 14.75 22.06 1.09
CA THR A 54 13.98 20.92 1.62
C THR A 54 14.06 19.79 0.60
N LYS A 55 15.00 18.86 0.77
CA LYS A 55 14.92 17.55 0.11
C LYS A 55 13.83 16.76 0.80
N GLY A 56 12.59 16.87 0.31
CA GLY A 56 11.50 16.01 0.74
C GLY A 56 11.76 14.59 0.25
N SER A 57 12.29 13.72 1.10
CA SER A 57 12.30 12.29 0.87
C SER A 57 11.01 11.70 1.44
N ALA A 58 10.10 11.32 0.55
CA ALA A 58 8.94 10.51 0.90
C ALA A 58 9.27 9.06 0.58
N GLU A 59 9.55 8.26 1.61
CA GLU A 59 9.63 6.81 1.46
C GLU A 59 8.26 6.20 1.75
N CYS A 60 7.74 5.46 0.77
CA CYS A 60 6.49 4.72 0.89
C CYS A 60 6.82 3.23 0.86
N ASN A 61 6.53 2.53 1.95
CA ASN A 61 6.66 1.08 2.03
C ASN A 61 5.27 0.46 1.91
N LEU A 62 5.07 -0.37 0.89
CA LEU A 62 3.88 -1.21 0.75
C LEU A 62 4.24 -2.65 1.12
N LYS A 63 3.54 -3.21 2.11
CA LYS A 63 3.63 -4.63 2.45
C LYS A 63 2.27 -5.28 2.23
N ILE A 64 2.26 -6.39 1.51
CA ILE A 64 1.06 -7.19 1.22
C ILE A 64 1.28 -8.56 1.83
N THR A 65 0.30 -9.05 2.59
CA THR A 65 0.29 -10.40 3.15
C THR A 65 -1.02 -11.06 2.78
N VAL A 66 -0.94 -12.27 2.21
CA VAL A 66 -2.09 -13.03 1.74
C VAL A 66 -2.11 -14.37 2.44
N GLU A 67 -3.25 -14.71 3.00
CA GLU A 67 -3.54 -16.00 3.61
C GLU A 67 -4.47 -16.76 2.67
N CYS A 68 -4.07 -17.98 2.30
CA CYS A 68 -4.82 -18.85 1.41
C CYS A 68 -5.00 -20.23 2.03
N SER A 69 -6.15 -20.84 1.76
CA SER A 69 -6.42 -22.25 1.99
C SER A 69 -6.49 -22.99 0.66
N PHE A 70 -5.92 -24.19 0.63
CA PHE A 70 -5.99 -25.05 -0.54
C PHE A 70 -7.16 -26.03 -0.36
N PRO A 71 -7.97 -26.27 -1.40
CA PRO A 71 -8.98 -27.30 -1.35
C PRO A 71 -8.31 -28.66 -1.12
N ASP A 72 -8.95 -29.52 -0.34
CA ASP A 72 -8.51 -30.90 -0.17
C ASP A 72 -8.47 -31.59 -1.54
N GLN A 73 -7.40 -32.33 -1.81
CA GLN A 73 -7.34 -33.20 -2.98
C GLN A 73 -8.15 -34.47 -2.65
N ASP A 74 -9.40 -34.53 -3.11
CA ASP A 74 -10.16 -35.79 -3.19
C ASP A 74 -9.51 -36.78 -4.19
#